data_AF-A0A7Y2QCA2-F1
#
_entry.id   AF-A0A7Y2QCA2-F1
#
_cell.length_a   1.000
_cell.length_b   1.000
_cell.length_c   1.000
_cell.angle_alpha   90.00
_cell.angle_beta   90.00
_cell.angle_gamma   90.00
#
_symmetry.space_group_name_H-M   'P 1'
#
loop_
_entity.id
_entity.type
_entity.pdbx_description
1 polymer ?
#
loop_
_entity_poly.entity_id
_entity_poly.type
_entity_poly.pdbx_seq_one_letter_code
_entity_poly.pdbx_strand_id
1 'polypeptide(L)'
;MAVSPPRTFLTSLFHAAVRAADPLSGIKAHLPAKPKGRTVVIGAGKGAAQMARALESVWDAPLDGVVVTRYGYGCETKKIDI
;
A
#
# COMPACT_ATOMS: atom_id res chain seq x y z
N MET A 1 -27.64 25.16 -1.02
CA MET A 1 -26.58 24.26 -0.50
C MET A 1 -25.86 25.00 0.61
N ALA A 2 -25.96 24.53 1.86
CA ALA A 2 -25.14 25.07 2.93
C ALA A 2 -23.71 24.60 2.71
N VAL A 3 -22.77 25.55 2.56
CA VAL A 3 -21.35 25.23 2.45
C VAL A 3 -20.91 24.73 3.83
N SER A 4 -20.37 23.51 3.89
CA SER A 4 -19.79 22.96 5.13
C SER A 4 -18.79 23.97 5.71
N PRO A 5 -18.65 24.08 7.04
CA PRO A 5 -17.67 24.97 7.65
C PRO A 5 -16.28 24.78 7.00
N PRO A 6 -15.55 25.86 6.66
CA PRO A 6 -14.35 25.77 5.82
C PRO A 6 -13.32 24.74 6.30
N ARG A 7 -13.13 24.65 7.62
CA ARG A 7 -12.26 23.63 8.23
C ARG A 7 -12.71 22.22 7.91
N THR A 8 -13.99 21.90 8.11
CA THR A 8 -14.55 20.57 7.83
C THR A 8 -14.41 20.21 6.36
N PHE A 9 -14.69 21.15 5.46
CA PHE A 9 -14.52 20.93 4.02
C PHE A 9 -13.06 20.63 3.68
N LEU A 10 -12.11 21.46 4.11
CA LEU A 10 -10.68 21.27 3.84
C LEU A 10 -10.12 19.98 4.47
N THR A 11 -10.53 19.65 5.69
CA THR A 11 -10.17 18.39 6.34
C THR A 11 -10.68 17.18 5.54
N SER A 12 -11.88 17.26 4.95
CA SER A 12 -12.40 16.18 4.10
C SER A 12 -11.57 15.98 2.84
N LEU A 13 -11.08 17.07 2.21
CA LEU A 13 -10.18 17.01 1.06
C LEU A 13 -8.83 16.42 1.43
N PHE A 14 -8.28 16.80 2.59
CA PHE A 14 -7.05 16.21 3.10
C PHE A 14 -7.19 14.69 3.31
N HIS A 15 -8.27 14.24 3.95
CA HIS A 15 -8.51 12.81 4.12
C HIS A 15 -8.69 12.08 2.78
N ALA A 16 -9.30 12.71 1.78
CA ALA A 16 -9.38 12.15 0.44
C ALA A 16 -7.99 11.97 -0.19
N ALA A 17 -7.11 12.98 -0.07
CA ALA A 17 -5.75 12.90 -0.56
C ALA A 17 -4.92 11.82 0.17
N VAL A 18 -5.05 11.72 1.49
CA VAL A 18 -4.39 10.67 2.29
C VAL A 18 -4.86 9.29 1.85
N ARG A 19 -6.18 9.08 1.65
CA ARG A 19 -6.71 7.80 1.15
C ARG A 19 -6.20 7.49 -0.26
N ALA A 20 -6.06 8.48 -1.13
CA ALA A 20 -5.50 8.26 -2.46
C ALA A 20 -4.03 7.83 -2.42
N ALA A 21 -3.28 8.28 -1.42
CA ALA A 21 -1.87 7.92 -1.19
C ALA A 21 -1.68 6.67 -0.29
N ASP A 22 -2.77 6.07 0.22
CA ASP A 22 -2.70 4.88 1.06
C ASP A 22 -2.18 3.67 0.25
N PRO A 23 -1.20 2.91 0.78
CA PRO A 23 -0.61 1.76 0.07
C PRO A 23 -1.63 0.73 -0.41
N LEU A 24 -2.64 0.39 0.40
CA LEU A 24 -3.63 -0.62 0.04
C LEU A 24 -4.55 -0.13 -1.06
N SER A 25 -4.99 1.12 -0.97
CA SER A 25 -5.81 1.77 -1.99
C SER A 25 -5.06 1.86 -3.32
N GLY A 26 -3.80 2.29 -3.30
CA GLY A 26 -2.94 2.36 -4.47
C GLY A 26 -2.69 0.99 -5.11
N ILE A 27 -2.36 -0.03 -4.31
CA ILE A 27 -2.13 -1.38 -4.83
C ILE A 27 -3.39 -1.96 -5.45
N LYS A 28 -4.53 -1.95 -4.75
CA LYS A 28 -5.80 -2.50 -5.28
C LYS A 28 -6.18 -1.90 -6.63
N ALA A 29 -5.91 -0.61 -6.84
CA ALA A 29 -6.24 0.08 -8.07
C ALA A 29 -5.35 -0.30 -9.27
N HIS A 30 -4.13 -0.79 -9.03
CA HIS A 30 -3.11 -0.98 -10.07
C HIS A 30 -2.57 -2.41 -10.17
N LEU A 31 -3.16 -3.37 -9.44
CA LEU A 31 -2.73 -4.75 -9.51
C LEU A 31 -2.96 -5.33 -10.91
N PRO A 32 -1.94 -5.96 -11.52
CA PRO A 32 -2.14 -6.68 -12.77
C PRO A 32 -2.94 -7.97 -12.53
N ALA A 33 -3.39 -8.58 -13.62
CA ALA A 33 -3.88 -9.95 -13.56
C ALA A 33 -2.78 -10.89 -13.02
N LYS A 34 -3.18 -11.89 -12.25
CA LYS A 34 -2.25 -12.86 -11.67
C LYS A 34 -1.54 -13.65 -12.79
N PRO A 35 -0.20 -13.69 -12.81
CA PRO A 35 0.53 -14.48 -13.79
C PRO A 35 0.35 -15.97 -13.51
N LYS A 36 0.61 -16.82 -14.52
CA LYS A 36 0.76 -18.25 -14.29
C LYS A 36 2.09 -18.50 -13.57
N GLY A 37 2.09 -19.29 -12.50
CA GLY A 37 3.29 -19.62 -11.74
C GLY A 37 3.46 -18.75 -10.48
N ARG A 38 4.64 -18.14 -10.31
CA ARG A 38 5.02 -17.41 -9.09
C ARG A 38 5.06 -15.90 -9.28
N THR A 39 4.78 -15.17 -8.20
CA THR A 39 4.94 -13.71 -8.13
C THR A 39 6.14 -13.39 -7.25
N VAL A 40 7.15 -12.68 -7.79
CA VAL A 40 8.32 -12.23 -7.02
C VAL A 40 8.17 -10.73 -6.76
N VAL A 41 8.28 -10.32 -5.51
CA VAL A 41 8.16 -8.92 -5.08
C VAL A 41 9.55 -8.35 -4.78
N ILE A 42 9.88 -7.24 -5.43
CA ILE A 42 11.10 -6.47 -5.15
C ILE A 42 10.69 -5.02 -4.93
N GLY A 43 11.16 -4.40 -3.86
CA GLY A 43 10.82 -3.02 -3.56
C GLY A 43 11.89 -2.32 -2.76
N ALA A 44 11.95 -1.00 -2.88
CA ALA A 44 12.84 -0.16 -2.09
C ALA A 44 12.15 1.19 -1.83
N GLY A 45 12.26 1.67 -0.59
CA GLY A 45 11.77 3.00 -0.23
C GLY A 45 11.15 3.08 1.16
N LYS A 46 10.88 4.32 1.59
CA LYS A 46 10.39 4.61 2.95
C LYS A 46 9.09 3.88 3.33
N GLY A 47 8.22 3.63 2.34
CA GLY A 47 6.95 2.92 2.52
C GLY A 47 6.96 1.48 2.00
N ALA A 48 8.12 0.93 1.63
CA ALA A 48 8.17 -0.35 0.93
C ALA A 48 7.62 -1.51 1.78
N ALA A 49 7.90 -1.52 3.09
CA ALA A 49 7.34 -2.51 4.02
C ALA A 49 5.80 -2.44 4.08
N GLN A 50 5.23 -1.23 4.16
CA GLN A 50 3.78 -1.04 4.21
C GLN A 50 3.11 -1.42 2.88
N MET A 51 3.76 -1.12 1.75
CA MET A 51 3.30 -1.58 0.42
C MET A 51 3.36 -3.10 0.29
N ALA A 52 4.44 -3.74 0.77
CA ALA A 52 4.56 -5.21 0.80
C ALA A 52 3.44 -5.85 1.61
N ARG A 53 3.19 -5.36 2.83
CA ARG A 53 2.09 -5.82 3.68
C ARG A 53 0.72 -5.61 3.02
N ALA A 54 0.52 -4.48 2.36
CA ALA A 54 -0.71 -4.21 1.63
C ALA A 54 -0.92 -5.21 0.49
N LEU A 55 0.12 -5.52 -0.29
CA LEU A 55 0.08 -6.53 -1.35
C LEU A 55 -0.32 -7.90 -0.81
N GLU A 56 0.33 -8.36 0.26
CA GLU A 56 0.03 -9.66 0.89
C GLU A 56 -1.42 -9.78 1.36
N SER A 57 -2.06 -8.67 1.74
CA SER A 57 -3.45 -8.66 2.21
C SER A 57 -4.48 -8.89 1.10
N VAL A 58 -4.10 -8.70 -0.17
CA VAL A 58 -5.02 -8.76 -1.32
C VAL A 58 -4.58 -9.75 -2.40
N TRP A 59 -3.31 -10.18 -2.40
CA TRP A 59 -2.77 -11.08 -3.40
C TRP A 59 -2.98 -12.55 -3.00
N ASP A 60 -4.10 -13.10 -3.46
CA ASP A 60 -4.47 -14.50 -3.22
C ASP A 60 -3.82 -15.44 -4.25
N ALA A 61 -2.49 -15.50 -4.26
CA ALA A 61 -1.68 -16.42 -5.06
C ALA A 61 -0.28 -16.58 -4.42
N PRO A 62 0.51 -17.60 -4.81
CA PRO A 62 1.89 -17.73 -4.34
C PRO A 62 2.71 -16.48 -4.65
N LEU A 63 3.32 -15.93 -3.61
CA LEU A 63 4.20 -14.77 -3.68
C LEU A 63 5.35 -14.93 -2.69
N ASP A 64 6.53 -14.47 -3.08
CA ASP A 64 7.74 -14.36 -2.26
C ASP A 64 8.51 -13.10 -2.66
N GLY A 65 9.55 -12.73 -1.92
CA GLY A 65 10.44 -11.64 -2.31
C GLY A 65 11.03 -10.86 -1.15
N VAL A 66 11.60 -9.71 -1.47
CA VAL A 66 12.28 -8.83 -0.50
C VAL A 66 12.01 -7.37 -0.82
N VAL A 67 11.81 -6.56 0.22
CA VAL A 67 11.79 -5.11 0.11
C VAL A 67 12.81 -4.50 1.05
N VAL A 68 13.26 -3.28 0.77
CA VAL A 68 14.14 -2.54 1.69
C VAL A 68 13.51 -1.23 2.13
N THR A 69 13.51 -0.98 3.44
CA THR A 69 13.08 0.29 4.04
C THR A 69 14.12 0.80 5.04
N ARG A 70 13.90 2.01 5.54
CA ARG A 70 14.75 2.65 6.55
C ARG A 70 14.61 1.97 7.92
N TYR A 71 15.69 1.97 8.70
CA TYR A 71 15.70 1.35 10.04
C TYR A 71 14.56 1.84 10.93
N GLY A 72 13.89 0.89 11.59
CA GLY A 72 12.72 1.16 12.46
C GLY A 72 11.39 1.36 11.73
N TYR A 73 11.35 1.22 10.40
CA TYR A 73 10.13 1.38 9.59
C TYR A 73 9.64 0.07 8.96
N GLY A 74 10.28 -1.05 9.29
CA GLY A 74 9.75 -2.37 8.97
C GLY A 74 8.40 -2.60 9.64
N CYS A 75 7.58 -3.46 9.05
CA CYS A 75 6.34 -3.92 9.64
C CYS A 75 6.19 -5.41 9.39
N GLU A 76 5.36 -6.10 10.16
CA GLU A 76 5.14 -7.52 9.96
C GLU A 76 4.57 -7.82 8.55
N THR A 77 5.28 -8.67 7.83
CA THR A 77 4.92 -9.31 6.56
C THR A 77 4.94 -10.83 6.74
N LYS A 78 4.25 -11.55 5.87
CA LYS A 78 4.05 -13.01 5.99
C LYS A 78 4.95 -13.84 5.07
N LYS A 79 5.24 -13.32 3.89
CA LYS A 79 5.91 -14.02 2.77
C LYS A 79 7.02 -13.17 2.11
N ILE A 80 7.03 -11.87 2.36
CA ILE A 80 8.02 -10.92 1.83
C ILE A 80 9.00 -10.54 2.94
N ASP A 81 10.30 -10.64 2.69
CA ASP A 81 11.36 -10.20 3.61
C ASP A 81 11.54 -8.67 3.58
N ILE A 82 12.02 -8.06 4.67
CA ILE A 82 12.25 -6.60 4.82
C ILE A 82 13.68 -6.32 5.25
#